data_AF-A0A821ZAR2-F1
#
_entry.id   AF-A0A821ZAR2-F1
#
_cell.length_a   1.000
_cell.length_b   1.000
_cell.length_c   1.000
_cell.angle_alpha   90.00
_cell.angle_beta   90.00
_cell.angle_gamma   90.00
#
_symmetry.space_group_name_H-M   'P 1'
#
loop_
_entity.id
_entity.type
_entity.pdbx_description
1 polymer ?
#
loop_
_entity_poly.entity_id
_entity_poly.type
_entity_poly.pdbx_seq_one_letter_code
_entity_poly.pdbx_strand_id
1 'polypeptide(L)'
;ASLTRRAVASALIVSFGTLGGVISGQIYRAKQKLRYFIGNTIALIFIVLQTILVIILRLMFLYINRQRSQMNTEQINQQIKRYGGNELVGDRHPEFRYAL
;
A
#
# COMPACT_ATOMS: atom_id res chain seq x y z
N ALA A 1 9.08 12.28 11.33
CA ALA A 1 7.69 11.89 10.94
C ALA A 1 7.64 10.73 9.93
N SER A 2 8.58 10.63 8.97
CA SER A 2 8.65 9.53 8.00
C SER A 2 8.92 8.16 8.66
N LEU A 3 9.80 8.11 9.67
CA LEU A 3 10.14 6.87 10.39
C LEU A 3 8.91 6.19 11.03
N THR A 4 8.06 6.95 11.71
CA THR A 4 6.85 6.43 12.36
C THR A 4 5.88 5.82 11.34
N ARG A 5 5.72 6.44 10.17
CA ARG A 5 4.84 5.92 9.12
C ARG A 5 5.38 4.62 8.51
N ARG A 6 6.70 4.54 8.31
CA ARG A 6 7.36 3.31 7.83
C ARG A 6 7.23 2.20 8.87
N ALA A 7 7.46 2.49 10.15
CA ALA A 7 7.31 1.52 11.24
C ALA A 7 5.87 0.99 11.34
N VAL A 8 4.87 1.87 11.28
CA VAL A 8 3.46 1.47 11.29
C VAL A 8 3.12 0.64 10.05
N ALA A 9 3.59 1.03 8.86
CA ALA A 9 3.38 0.25 7.64
C ALA A 9 3.98 -1.15 7.75
N SER A 10 5.21 -1.29 8.27
CA SER A 10 5.84 -2.59 8.51
C SER A 10 5.07 -3.43 9.52
N ALA A 11 4.62 -2.83 10.63
CA ALA A 11 3.83 -3.53 11.64
C ALA A 11 2.49 -4.04 11.09
N LEU A 12 1.83 -3.26 10.22
CA LEU A 12 0.61 -3.68 9.53
C LEU A 12 0.87 -4.88 8.61
N ILE A 13 1.93 -4.85 7.81
CA ILE A 13 2.29 -5.98 6.92
C ILE A 13 2.47 -7.27 7.72
N VAL A 14 3.18 -7.21 8.86
CA VAL A 14 3.38 -8.37 9.74
C VAL A 14 2.04 -8.85 10.32
N SER A 15 1.22 -7.93 10.81
CA SER A 15 -0.09 -8.26 11.41
C SER A 15 -1.01 -8.97 10.40
N PHE A 16 -1.07 -8.48 9.16
CA PHE A 16 -1.82 -9.14 8.09
C PHE A 16 -1.25 -10.51 7.72
N GLY A 17 0.07 -10.68 7.76
CA GLY A 17 0.72 -11.99 7.56
C GLY A 17 0.27 -13.02 8.60
N THR A 18 0.26 -12.65 9.89
CA THR A 18 -0.20 -13.54 10.97
C THR A 18 -1.69 -13.87 10.82
N LEU A 19 -2.54 -12.88 10.54
CA LEU A 19 -3.98 -13.09 10.32
C LEU A 19 -4.24 -14.01 9.11
N GLY A 20 -3.52 -13.80 8.01
CA GLY A 20 -3.61 -14.64 6.82
C GLY A 20 -3.24 -16.10 7.11
N GLY A 21 -2.21 -16.33 7.91
CA GLY A 21 -1.78 -17.67 8.33
C GLY A 21 -2.79 -18.39 9.23
N VAL A 22 -3.42 -17.67 10.16
CA VAL A 22 -4.48 -18.24 11.02
C VAL A 22 -5.73 -18.58 10.21
N ILE A 23 -6.12 -17.72 9.28
CA ILE A 23 -7.30 -17.91 8.43
C ILE A 23 -7.06 -19.05 7.42
N SER A 24 -5.86 -19.13 6.82
CA SER A 24 -5.54 -20.16 5.82
C SER A 24 -5.64 -21.59 6.37
N GLY A 25 -5.22 -21.80 7.63
CA GLY A 25 -5.35 -23.08 8.32
C GLY A 25 -6.80 -23.49 8.58
N GLN A 26 -7.71 -22.53 8.74
CA GLN A 26 -9.12 -22.77 9.06
C GLN A 26 -10.02 -22.92 7.82
N ILE A 27 -9.53 -22.55 6.64
CA ILE A 27 -10.28 -22.62 5.37
C ILE A 27 -10.51 -24.08 4.92
N TYR A 28 -9.56 -25.00 5.18
CA TYR A 28 -9.68 -26.41 4.80
C TYR A 28 -10.31 -27.24 5.91
N ARG A 29 -11.59 -27.00 6.20
CA ARG A 29 -12.32 -27.80 7.19
C ARG A 29 -12.59 -29.21 6.63
N ALA A 30 -12.24 -30.25 7.39
CA ALA A 30 -12.25 -31.67 7.02
C ALA A 30 -13.60 -32.29 6.55
N LYS A 31 -14.68 -31.50 6.46
CA LYS A 31 -16.03 -31.97 6.10
C LYS A 31 -16.31 -32.01 4.58
N GLN A 32 -15.38 -31.56 3.73
CA GLN A 32 -15.57 -31.47 2.27
C GLN A 32 -14.73 -32.49 1.50
N LYS A 33 -15.12 -33.76 1.62
CA LYS A 33 -14.34 -34.91 1.12
C LYS A 33 -14.31 -35.09 -0.40
N LEU A 34 -14.84 -34.18 -1.24
CA LEU A 34 -14.83 -34.40 -2.70
C LEU A 34 -14.71 -33.16 -3.61
N ARG A 35 -14.96 -31.94 -3.14
CA ARG A 35 -14.76 -30.71 -3.93
C ARG A 35 -14.35 -29.56 -3.02
N TYR A 36 -13.05 -29.24 -2.99
CA TYR A 36 -12.45 -28.10 -2.27
C TYR A 36 -12.82 -26.73 -2.86
N PHE A 37 -14.07 -26.58 -3.32
CA PHE A 37 -14.54 -25.42 -4.08
C PHE A 37 -14.47 -24.15 -3.23
N ILE A 38 -14.84 -24.25 -1.95
CA ILE A 38 -14.86 -23.09 -1.03
C ILE A 38 -13.46 -22.54 -0.79
N GLY A 39 -12.47 -23.41 -0.55
CA GLY A 39 -11.10 -22.96 -0.33
C GLY A 39 -10.50 -22.28 -1.55
N ASN A 40 -10.72 -22.86 -2.74
CA ASN A 40 -10.20 -22.30 -3.98
C ASN A 40 -10.88 -20.96 -4.34
N THR A 41 -12.19 -20.82 -4.07
CA THR A 41 -12.90 -19.55 -4.25
C THR A 41 -12.39 -18.46 -3.32
N ILE A 42 -12.14 -18.76 -2.04
CA ILE A 42 -11.60 -17.78 -1.09
C ILE A 42 -10.20 -17.33 -1.52
N ALA A 43 -9.33 -18.28 -1.88
CA ALA A 43 -7.99 -17.95 -2.38
C ALA A 43 -8.04 -17.07 -3.64
N LEU A 44 -8.93 -17.38 -4.58
CA LEU A 44 -9.11 -16.60 -5.82
C LEU A 44 -9.60 -15.17 -5.51
N ILE A 45 -10.54 -15.00 -4.58
CA ILE A 45 -11.00 -13.67 -4.15
C ILE A 45 -9.85 -12.86 -3.54
N PHE A 46 -9.01 -13.47 -2.69
CA PHE A 46 -7.86 -12.77 -2.11
C PHE A 46 -6.85 -12.35 -3.17
N ILE A 47 -6.56 -13.19 -4.16
CA ILE A 47 -5.66 -12.85 -5.26
C ILE A 47 -6.24 -11.71 -6.11
N VAL A 48 -7.54 -11.76 -6.42
CA VAL A 48 -8.22 -10.69 -7.16
C VAL A 48 -8.17 -9.38 -6.37
N LEU A 49 -8.47 -9.41 -5.07
CA LEU A 49 -8.44 -8.22 -4.21
C LEU A 49 -7.03 -7.62 -4.11
N GLN A 50 -6.01 -8.46 -3.92
CA GLN A 50 -4.60 -8.06 -3.94
C GLN A 50 -4.25 -7.37 -5.26
N THR A 51 -4.68 -7.95 -6.38
CA THR A 51 -4.41 -7.41 -7.72
C THR A 51 -5.06 -6.05 -7.92
N ILE A 52 -6.33 -5.90 -7.51
CA ILE A 52 -7.04 -4.62 -7.55
C ILE A 52 -6.32 -3.57 -6.71
N LEU A 53 -5.89 -3.92 -5.50
CA LEU A 53 -5.18 -3.00 -4.61
C LEU A 53 -3.85 -2.51 -5.22
N VAL A 54 -3.08 -3.40 -5.86
CA VAL A 54 -1.85 -3.05 -6.58
C VAL A 54 -2.14 -2.10 -7.74
N ILE A 55 -3.19 -2.35 -8.52
CA ILE A 55 -3.59 -1.48 -9.63
C ILE A 55 -3.97 -0.09 -9.11
N ILE A 56 -4.78 -0.01 -8.05
CA ILE A 56 -5.18 1.26 -7.44
C ILE A 56 -3.95 2.04 -6.96
N LEU A 57 -3.03 1.37 -6.26
CA LEU A 57 -1.81 1.98 -5.75
C LEU A 57 -0.96 2.53 -6.90
N ARG A 58 -0.83 1.78 -8.00
CA ARG A 58 -0.11 2.21 -9.20
C ARG A 58 -0.72 3.45 -9.84
N LEU A 59 -2.04 3.47 -10.00
CA LEU A 59 -2.76 4.63 -10.54
C LEU A 59 -2.60 5.86 -9.64
N MET A 60 -2.67 5.67 -8.32
CA MET A 60 -2.47 6.74 -7.35
C MET A 60 -1.05 7.32 -7.44
N PHE A 61 -0.02 6.48 -7.54
CA PHE A 61 1.36 6.94 -7.70
C PHE A 61 1.57 7.67 -9.02
N LEU A 62 1.00 7.17 -10.13
CA LEU A 62 1.03 7.88 -11.41
C LEU A 62 0.36 9.24 -11.35
N TYR A 63 -0.81 9.33 -10.70
CA TYR A 63 -1.53 10.59 -10.51
C TYR A 63 -0.70 11.59 -9.68
N ILE A 64 -0.14 11.16 -8.56
CA ILE A 64 0.67 12.01 -7.68
C ILE A 64 1.95 12.46 -8.38
N ASN A 65 2.64 11.56 -9.09
CA ASN A 65 3.85 11.90 -9.84
C ASN A 65 3.55 12.87 -10.99
N ARG A 66 2.40 12.72 -11.67
CA ARG A 66 1.97 13.65 -12.72
C ARG A 66 1.67 15.03 -12.14
N GLN A 67 0.93 15.09 -11.03
CA GLN A 67 0.64 16.33 -10.33
C GLN A 67 1.93 17.04 -9.91
N ARG A 68 2.88 16.31 -9.33
CA ARG A 68 4.19 16.86 -8.90
C ARG A 68 5.05 17.32 -10.08
N SER A 69 5.02 16.62 -11.21
CA SER A 69 5.78 17.02 -12.41
C SER A 69 5.24 18.30 -13.06
N GLN A 70 4.01 18.72 -12.73
CA GLN A 70 3.39 19.94 -13.23
C GLN A 70 3.51 21.11 -12.23
N MET A 71 4.17 20.91 -11.08
CA MET A 71 4.33 21.97 -10.07
C MET A 71 5.43 22.95 -10.46
N ASN A 72 5.13 24.25 -10.37
CA ASN A 72 6.12 25.31 -10.54
C ASN A 72 7.03 25.43 -9.30
N THR A 73 8.23 26.00 -9.48
CA THR A 73 9.23 26.20 -8.43
C THR A 73 8.67 26.95 -7.21
N GLU A 74 7.76 27.90 -7.40
CA GLU A 74 7.09 28.60 -6.30
C GLU A 74 6.18 27.68 -5.47
N GLN A 75 5.46 26.77 -6.13
CA GLN A 75 4.57 25.80 -5.46
C GLN A 75 5.39 24.78 -4.67
N ILE A 76 6.53 24.36 -5.21
CA ILE A 76 7.49 23.48 -4.53
C ILE A 76 7.99 24.16 -3.25
N ASN A 77 8.44 25.43 -3.34
CA ASN A 77 8.92 26.19 -2.19
C ASN A 77 7.84 26.45 -1.14
N GLN A 78 6.59 26.72 -1.55
CA GLN A 78 5.46 26.85 -0.63
C GLN A 78 5.16 25.54 0.09
N GLN A 79 5.21 24.40 -0.61
CA GLN A 79 4.99 23.09 -0.03
C GLN A 79 6.08 22.73 0.99
N ILE A 80 7.35 23.01 0.67
CA ILE A 80 8.48 22.83 1.59
C ILE A 80 8.29 23.68 2.85
N LYS A 81 7.91 24.97 2.70
CA LYS A 81 7.62 25.85 3.85
C LYS A 81 6.45 25.34 4.69
N ARG A 82 5.38 24.84 4.06
CA ARG A 82 4.19 24.30 4.76
C ARG A 82 4.51 23.11 5.66
N TYR A 83 5.51 22.30 5.29
CA TYR A 83 5.93 21.13 6.06
C TYR A 83 7.10 21.38 7.01
N GLY A 84 7.49 22.65 7.22
CA GLY A 84 8.52 23.03 8.20
C GLY A 84 9.93 23.13 7.63
N GLY A 85 10.07 23.28 6.31
CA GLY A 85 11.38 23.45 5.66
C GLY A 85 11.97 22.15 5.11
N ASN A 86 13.14 22.25 4.48
CA ASN A 86 13.75 21.16 3.71
C ASN A 86 14.13 19.97 4.60
N GLU A 87 14.41 20.21 5.88
CA GLU A 87 14.80 19.20 6.86
C GLU A 87 13.63 18.33 7.34
N LEU A 88 12.40 18.86 7.29
CA LEU A 88 11.20 18.20 7.81
C LEU A 88 10.28 17.62 6.73
N VAL A 89 10.46 18.03 5.46
CA VAL A 89 9.60 17.62 4.34
C VAL A 89 9.79 16.13 3.98
N GLY A 90 11.01 15.59 4.11
CA GLY A 90 11.32 14.17 3.89
C GLY A 90 10.76 13.61 2.57
N ASP A 91 10.14 12.43 2.62
CA ASP A 91 9.55 11.70 1.48
C ASP A 91 8.37 12.43 0.79
N ARG A 92 7.93 13.57 1.35
CA ARG A 92 6.91 14.45 0.74
C ARG A 92 7.53 15.51 -0.16
N HIS A 93 8.86 15.55 -0.29
CA HIS A 93 9.54 16.45 -1.22
C HIS A 93 8.98 16.25 -2.64
N PRO A 94 8.56 17.30 -3.36
CA PRO A 94 7.95 17.18 -4.69
C PRO A 94 8.87 16.49 -5.72
N GLU A 95 10.17 16.60 -5.53
CA GLU A 95 11.19 15.93 -6.36
C GLU A 95 11.27 14.41 -6.13
N PHE A 96 10.75 13.91 -5.00
CA PHE A 96 10.70 12.48 -4.75
C PHE A 96 9.62 11.84 -5.63
N ARG A 97 10.05 10.97 -6.56
CA ARG A 97 9.15 10.18 -7.42
C ARG A 97 8.79 8.86 -6.75
N TYR A 98 7.50 8.60 -6.64
CA TYR A 98 7.02 7.30 -6.16
C TYR A 98 7.12 6.27 -7.29
N ALA A 99 7.85 5.19 -7.04
CA ALA A 99 7.89 4.03 -7.92
C ALA A 99 7.18 2.86 -7.24
N LEU A 100 6.27 2.21 -7.97
CA LEU A 100 5.68 0.91 -7.61
C LEU A 100 6.18 -0.14 -8.60
#